data_AF-A0A661AYT1-F1
#
_entry.id   AF-A0A661AYT1-F1
#
_cell.length_a   1.000
_cell.length_b   1.000
_cell.length_c   1.000
_cell.angle_alpha   90.00
_cell.angle_beta   90.00
_cell.angle_gamma   90.00
#
_symmetry.space_group_name_H-M   'P 1'
#
loop_
_entity.id
_entity.type
_entity.pdbx_description
1 polymer ?
#
loop_
_entity_poly.entity_id
_entity_poly.type
_entity_poly.pdbx_seq_one_letter_code
_entity_poly.pdbx_strand_id
1 'polypeptide(L)'
;MAKEQLYEMVVIFDAQGDEADIRREIDLVSSLVEKRSSEFIGKADWGLRNFAYPIKKRTSGQYVYYLFRAGIEVPALLSSALKMDEKVLRYLIIRAKSNAKQYLEDIQNKAQPEAVQESVEEDKAIAESEKIEETSTAVEEAESADEVTETPSDDNVNEEGASAQEDSEEAGDAEGTADEEKDSND
;
A
#
# COMPACT_ATOMS: atom_id res chain seq x y z
N MET A 1 -31.24 11.26 22.79
CA MET A 1 -30.28 10.38 22.09
C MET A 1 -29.79 11.10 20.84
N ALA A 2 -28.48 11.06 20.55
CA ALA A 2 -27.96 11.62 19.31
C ALA A 2 -28.54 10.84 18.12
N LYS A 3 -29.00 11.53 17.08
CA LYS A 3 -29.58 10.90 15.90
C LYS A 3 -28.47 10.38 15.00
N GLU A 4 -28.27 9.06 15.01
CA GLU A 4 -27.29 8.42 14.14
C GLU A 4 -27.80 8.34 12.70
N GLN A 5 -26.91 8.62 11.76
CA GLN A 5 -27.17 8.55 10.32
C GLN A 5 -26.08 7.73 9.64
N LEU A 6 -26.43 7.10 8.53
CA LEU A 6 -25.49 6.39 7.70
C LEU A 6 -24.77 7.39 6.79
N TYR A 7 -23.45 7.33 6.78
CA TYR A 7 -22.59 8.15 5.94
C TYR A 7 -21.70 7.28 5.08
N GLU A 8 -21.46 7.74 3.87
CA GLU A 8 -20.45 7.21 2.98
C GLU A 8 -19.39 8.28 2.75
N MET A 9 -18.14 7.83 2.71
CA MET A 9 -16.99 8.70 2.54
C MET A 9 -16.03 8.11 1.52
N VAL A 10 -15.58 8.94 0.59
CA VAL A 10 -14.49 8.62 -0.33
C VAL A 10 -13.32 9.53 -0.02
N VAL A 11 -12.15 8.94 0.12
CA VAL A 11 -10.89 9.66 0.33
C VAL A 11 -9.93 9.29 -0.79
N ILE A 12 -9.22 10.30 -1.29
CA ILE A 12 -8.19 10.17 -2.30
C ILE A 12 -6.87 10.53 -1.64
N PHE A 13 -5.97 9.55 -1.55
CA PHE A 13 -4.63 9.71 -1.00
C PHE A 13 -3.63 10.00 -2.12
N ASP A 14 -2.58 10.75 -1.77
CA ASP A 14 -1.44 10.96 -2.64
C ASP A 14 -0.70 9.64 -2.84
N ALA A 15 -0.74 9.11 -4.07
CA ALA A 15 -0.09 7.85 -4.42
C ALA A 15 1.41 8.03 -4.73
N GLN A 16 2.04 8.99 -4.07
CA GLN A 16 3.45 9.34 -4.27
C GLN A 16 4.23 8.96 -3.03
N GLY A 17 5.16 8.04 -3.21
CA GLY A 17 5.88 7.36 -2.16
C GLY A 17 5.72 5.85 -2.28
N ASP A 18 6.25 5.14 -1.29
CA ASP A 18 6.21 3.70 -1.26
C ASP A 18 4.82 3.20 -0.84
N GLU A 19 4.47 1.99 -1.28
CA GLU A 19 3.17 1.39 -0.95
C GLU A 19 2.94 1.26 0.56
N ALA A 20 4.01 1.01 1.32
CA ALA A 20 3.96 0.92 2.78
C ALA A 20 3.50 2.24 3.43
N ASP A 21 3.98 3.38 2.92
CA ASP A 21 3.59 4.70 3.44
C ASP A 21 2.14 5.02 3.11
N ILE A 22 1.70 4.69 1.89
CA ILE A 22 0.31 4.86 1.47
C ILE A 22 -0.63 4.03 2.35
N ARG A 23 -0.29 2.75 2.59
CA ARG A 23 -1.07 1.86 3.46
C ARG A 23 -1.13 2.38 4.89
N ARG A 24 -0.01 2.87 5.43
CA ARG A 24 0.03 3.49 6.76
C ARG A 24 -0.95 4.66 6.87
N GLU A 25 -0.99 5.53 5.88
CA GLU A 25 -1.91 6.67 5.88
C GLU A 25 -3.38 6.22 5.81
N ILE A 26 -3.66 5.23 4.96
CA ILE A 26 -4.99 4.62 4.88
C ILE A 26 -5.41 4.03 6.23
N ASP A 27 -4.51 3.37 6.94
CA ASP A 27 -4.79 2.76 8.24
C ASP A 27 -4.98 3.80 9.35
N LEU A 28 -4.24 4.92 9.30
CA LEU A 28 -4.45 6.06 10.21
C LEU A 28 -5.84 6.67 10.02
N VAL A 29 -6.23 6.93 8.77
CA VAL A 29 -7.58 7.46 8.46
C VAL A 29 -8.65 6.44 8.80
N SER A 30 -8.44 5.15 8.52
CA SER A 30 -9.40 4.08 8.87
C SER A 30 -9.62 4.04 10.39
N SER A 31 -8.53 4.08 11.17
CA SER A 31 -8.58 4.13 12.63
C SER A 31 -9.29 5.39 13.15
N LEU A 32 -9.09 6.53 12.49
CA LEU A 32 -9.76 7.79 12.84
C LEU A 32 -11.27 7.71 12.61
N VAL A 33 -11.69 7.10 11.50
CA VAL A 33 -13.11 6.89 11.17
C VAL A 33 -13.75 5.95 12.18
N GLU A 34 -13.13 4.81 12.45
CA GLU A 34 -13.62 3.83 13.43
C GLU A 34 -13.81 4.46 14.81
N LYS A 35 -12.80 5.19 15.32
CA LYS A 35 -12.84 5.84 16.64
C LYS A 35 -13.93 6.89 16.78
N ARG A 36 -14.32 7.56 15.70
CA ARG A 36 -15.32 8.65 15.72
C ARG A 36 -16.70 8.19 15.29
N SER A 37 -16.80 7.04 14.62
CA SER A 37 -18.06 6.42 14.23
C SER A 37 -18.75 5.75 15.44
N SER A 38 -20.07 5.62 15.38
CA SER A 38 -20.81 4.76 16.31
C SER A 38 -20.75 3.29 15.86
N GLU A 39 -20.83 3.06 14.55
CA GLU A 39 -20.73 1.73 13.92
C GLU A 39 -19.91 1.86 12.64
N PHE A 40 -18.77 1.17 12.57
CA PHE A 40 -18.01 1.02 11.33
C PHE A 40 -18.55 -0.18 10.55
N ILE A 41 -19.06 0.04 9.34
CA ILE A 41 -19.69 -1.02 8.53
C ILE A 41 -18.66 -1.68 7.62
N GLY A 42 -17.75 -0.89 7.04
CA GLY A 42 -16.61 -1.43 6.32
C GLY A 42 -15.92 -0.41 5.42
N LYS A 43 -14.82 -0.87 4.82
CA LYS A 43 -14.06 -0.15 3.80
C LYS A 43 -13.93 -0.98 2.53
N ALA A 44 -13.71 -0.31 1.42
CA ALA A 44 -13.30 -0.94 0.17
C ALA A 44 -12.20 -0.12 -0.49
N ASP A 45 -11.10 -0.77 -0.82
CA ASP A 45 -9.97 -0.17 -1.51
C ASP A 45 -10.23 -0.22 -3.01
N TRP A 46 -10.31 0.95 -3.65
CA TRP A 46 -10.60 1.08 -5.08
C TRP A 46 -9.35 1.05 -5.96
N GLY A 47 -8.17 1.03 -5.34
CA GLY A 47 -6.89 1.04 -6.02
C GLY A 47 -6.46 2.43 -6.51
N LEU A 48 -5.37 2.40 -7.27
CA LEU A 48 -4.82 3.55 -7.96
C LEU A 48 -5.69 3.91 -9.17
N ARG A 49 -6.11 5.17 -9.28
CA ARG A 49 -6.90 5.65 -10.43
C ARG A 49 -6.38 6.99 -10.94
N ASN A 50 -6.46 7.18 -12.25
CA ASN A 50 -6.08 8.42 -12.91
C ASN A 50 -7.19 9.47 -12.83
N PHE A 51 -6.82 10.72 -12.61
CA PHE A 51 -7.72 11.85 -12.65
C PHE A 51 -7.84 12.41 -14.07
N ALA A 52 -8.97 13.03 -14.38
CA ALA A 52 -9.14 13.76 -15.65
C ALA A 52 -8.28 15.04 -15.73
N TYR A 53 -7.92 15.61 -14.57
CA TYR A 53 -7.05 16.78 -14.45
C TYR A 53 -6.18 16.68 -13.20
N PRO A 54 -5.00 17.32 -13.15
CA PRO A 54 -4.14 17.23 -11.99
C PRO A 54 -4.74 17.88 -10.73
N ILE A 55 -4.70 17.18 -9.59
CA ILE A 55 -5.09 17.70 -8.26
C ILE A 55 -3.80 17.86 -7.46
N LYS A 56 -3.50 19.06 -6.95
CA LYS A 56 -2.22 19.35 -6.27
C LYS A 56 -0.99 18.84 -7.08
N LYS A 57 -1.03 18.97 -8.41
CA LYS A 57 0.00 18.46 -9.36
C LYS A 57 0.12 16.93 -9.47
N ARG A 58 -0.81 16.17 -8.90
CA ARG A 58 -0.88 14.71 -9.04
C ARG A 58 -1.86 14.33 -10.15
N THR A 59 -1.50 13.35 -10.99
CA THR A 59 -2.34 12.84 -12.09
C THR A 59 -3.11 11.57 -11.71
N SER A 60 -2.73 10.92 -10.62
CA SER A 60 -3.38 9.73 -10.07
C SER A 60 -3.42 9.79 -8.54
N GLY A 61 -4.23 8.93 -7.93
CA GLY A 61 -4.28 8.77 -6.48
C GLY A 61 -4.93 7.45 -6.08
N GLN A 62 -4.68 7.05 -4.83
CA GLN A 62 -5.25 5.84 -4.25
C GLN A 62 -6.62 6.17 -3.66
N TYR A 63 -7.66 5.47 -4.11
CA TYR A 63 -9.03 5.71 -3.67
C TYR A 63 -9.43 4.70 -2.59
N VAL A 64 -10.05 5.20 -1.52
CA VAL A 64 -10.64 4.36 -0.48
C VAL A 64 -12.06 4.82 -0.18
N TYR A 65 -12.97 3.85 -0.15
CA TYR A 65 -14.36 4.04 0.20
C TYR A 65 -14.63 3.53 1.62
N TYR A 66 -15.41 4.28 2.39
CA TYR A 66 -15.80 3.96 3.76
C TYR A 66 -17.31 4.07 3.93
N LEU A 67 -17.89 3.15 4.68
CA LEU A 67 -19.28 3.17 5.08
C LEU A 67 -19.37 3.03 6.61
N PHE A 68 -20.06 3.97 7.26
CA PHE A 68 -20.18 3.98 8.72
C PHE A 68 -21.44 4.72 9.19
N ARG A 69 -21.86 4.45 10.42
CA ARG A 69 -22.87 5.26 11.13
C ARG A 69 -22.19 6.19 12.11
N ALA A 70 -22.73 7.39 12.23
CA ALA A 70 -22.25 8.36 13.19
C ALA A 70 -23.30 9.42 13.53
N GLY A 71 -23.02 10.23 14.55
CA GLY A 71 -23.74 11.46 14.86
C GLY A 71 -23.60 12.53 13.76
N ILE A 72 -24.38 13.61 13.87
CA ILE A 72 -24.41 14.68 12.85
C ILE A 72 -23.16 15.58 12.87
N GLU A 73 -22.45 15.59 14.00
CA GLU A 73 -21.23 16.32 14.25
C GLU A 73 -19.98 15.66 13.66
N VAL A 74 -20.00 14.33 13.49
CA VAL A 74 -18.83 13.53 13.08
C VAL A 74 -18.33 13.88 11.67
N PRO A 75 -19.18 14.09 10.64
CA PRO A 75 -18.72 14.54 9.33
C PRO A 75 -17.90 15.83 9.38
N ALA A 76 -18.28 16.80 10.20
CA ALA A 76 -17.56 18.06 10.33
C ALA A 76 -16.18 17.86 10.98
N LEU A 77 -16.11 17.03 12.03
CA LEU A 77 -14.86 16.67 12.69
C LEU A 77 -13.90 15.92 11.75
N LEU A 78 -14.41 14.91 11.03
CA LEU A 78 -13.62 14.18 10.03
C LEU A 78 -13.14 15.11 8.92
N SER A 79 -14.00 15.99 8.40
CA SER A 79 -13.61 16.94 7.35
C SER A 79 -12.49 17.89 7.79
N SER A 80 -12.44 18.24 9.08
CA SER A 80 -11.41 19.11 9.65
C SER A 80 -10.08 18.36 9.79
N ALA A 81 -10.12 17.13 10.29
CA ALA A 81 -8.93 16.27 10.39
C ALA A 81 -8.33 15.95 9.02
N LEU A 82 -9.17 15.54 8.04
CA LEU A 82 -8.74 15.23 6.68
C LEU A 82 -8.24 16.46 5.90
N LYS A 83 -8.62 17.68 6.30
CA LYS A 83 -8.06 18.92 5.73
C LYS A 83 -6.66 19.22 6.24
N MET A 84 -6.36 18.83 7.48
CA MET A 84 -5.05 19.05 8.10
C MET A 84 -4.00 18.07 7.57
N ASP A 85 -4.45 16.92 7.06
CA ASP A 85 -3.59 15.93 6.44
C ASP A 85 -3.19 16.33 5.01
N GLU A 86 -1.89 16.50 4.79
CA GLU A 86 -1.33 16.86 3.49
C GLU A 86 -1.37 15.70 2.49
N LYS A 87 -1.33 14.44 2.97
CA LYS A 87 -1.37 13.23 2.16
C LYS A 87 -2.76 12.97 1.58
N VAL A 88 -3.79 13.61 2.12
CA VAL A 88 -5.13 13.61 1.53
C VAL A 88 -5.23 14.66 0.42
N LEU A 89 -5.49 14.21 -0.80
CA LEU A 89 -5.67 15.09 -1.97
C LEU A 89 -7.08 15.68 -2.00
N ARG A 90 -8.08 14.85 -1.73
CA ARG A 90 -9.51 15.22 -1.74
C ARG A 90 -10.31 14.19 -0.95
N TYR A 91 -11.42 14.63 -0.39
CA TYR A 91 -12.40 13.75 0.22
C TYR A 91 -13.82 14.24 -0.09
N LEU A 92 -14.79 13.33 0.04
CA LEU A 92 -16.21 13.62 -0.04
C LEU A 92 -16.92 12.81 1.03
N ILE A 93 -17.68 13.48 1.89
CA ILE A 93 -18.53 12.85 2.91
C ILE A 93 -19.97 13.21 2.58
N ILE A 94 -20.83 12.21 2.40
CA ILE A 94 -22.24 12.41 2.10
C ILE A 94 -23.10 11.47 2.95
N ARG A 95 -24.37 11.85 3.14
CA ARG A 95 -25.34 10.96 3.79
C ARG A 95 -25.68 9.83 2.83
N ALA A 96 -25.42 8.61 3.26
CA ALA A 96 -25.62 7.43 2.45
C ALA A 96 -27.11 7.16 2.18
N LYS A 97 -27.37 6.52 1.04
CA LYS A 97 -28.69 6.01 0.67
C LYS A 97 -28.92 4.60 1.25
N SER A 98 -30.14 4.10 1.12
CA SER A 98 -30.52 2.77 1.64
C SER A 98 -29.73 1.60 1.04
N ASN A 99 -29.23 1.75 -0.19
CA ASN A 99 -28.50 0.73 -0.93
C ASN A 99 -26.97 0.75 -0.69
N ALA A 100 -26.45 1.62 0.18
CA ALA A 100 -25.01 1.78 0.35
C ALA A 100 -24.30 0.52 0.87
N LYS A 101 -24.99 -0.32 1.67
CA LYS A 101 -24.45 -1.60 2.15
C LYS A 101 -24.23 -2.59 1.01
N GLN A 102 -25.23 -2.75 0.13
CA GLN A 102 -25.14 -3.61 -1.06
C GLN A 102 -24.00 -3.13 -1.98
N TYR A 103 -23.89 -1.82 -2.19
CA TYR A 103 -22.82 -1.26 -2.99
C TYR A 103 -21.42 -1.56 -2.43
N LEU A 104 -21.25 -1.51 -1.10
CA LEU A 104 -19.99 -1.87 -0.46
C LEU A 104 -19.64 -3.35 -0.71
N GLU A 105 -20.61 -4.25 -0.52
CA GLU A 105 -20.45 -5.69 -0.75
C GLU A 105 -20.06 -5.98 -2.21
N ASP A 106 -20.71 -5.31 -3.18
CA ASP A 106 -20.39 -5.45 -4.60
C ASP A 106 -18.94 -5.05 -4.93
N ILE A 107 -18.44 -3.95 -4.34
CA ILE A 107 -17.05 -3.53 -4.54
C ILE A 107 -16.08 -4.54 -3.95
N GLN A 108 -16.34 -5.02 -2.73
CA GLN A 108 -15.48 -5.99 -2.05
C GLN A 108 -15.42 -7.32 -2.81
N ASN A 109 -16.57 -7.80 -3.30
CA ASN A 109 -16.64 -9.02 -4.11
C ASN A 109 -15.93 -8.86 -5.46
N LYS A 110 -16.03 -7.68 -6.08
CA LYS A 110 -15.33 -7.37 -7.35
C LYS A 110 -13.83 -7.14 -7.19
N ALA A 111 -13.33 -6.87 -5.99
CA ALA A 111 -11.90 -6.79 -5.72
C ALA A 111 -11.24 -8.18 -5.58
N GLN A 112 -12.02 -9.25 -5.38
CA GLN A 112 -11.54 -10.63 -5.21
C GLN A 112 -11.51 -11.57 -6.45
N PRO A 113 -11.91 -11.22 -7.70
CA PRO A 113 -11.94 -12.16 -8.82
C PRO A 113 -10.74 -12.10 -9.79
N GLU A 114 -9.76 -11.20 -9.63
CA GLU A 114 -8.60 -11.14 -10.55
C GLU A 114 -7.44 -12.06 -10.13
N ALA A 115 -7.36 -12.50 -8.87
CA ALA A 115 -6.30 -13.42 -8.41
C ALA A 115 -6.55 -14.91 -8.72
N VAL A 116 -7.69 -15.28 -9.32
CA VAL A 116 -8.06 -16.68 -9.62
C VAL A 116 -8.10 -16.95 -11.13
N GLN A 117 -7.90 -15.94 -11.98
CA GLN A 117 -7.95 -16.13 -13.44
C GLN A 117 -6.58 -16.42 -14.05
N GLU A 118 -5.48 -16.04 -13.39
CA GLU A 118 -4.13 -16.31 -13.90
C GLU A 118 -3.65 -17.74 -13.58
N SER A 119 -4.05 -18.31 -12.43
CA SER A 119 -3.61 -19.65 -12.02
C SER A 119 -4.38 -20.82 -12.64
N VAL A 120 -5.45 -20.56 -13.41
CA VAL A 120 -6.28 -21.64 -14.04
C VAL A 120 -5.98 -21.78 -15.54
N GLU A 121 -5.32 -20.79 -16.16
CA GLU A 121 -4.87 -20.88 -17.55
C GLU A 121 -3.53 -21.64 -17.69
N GLU A 122 -2.64 -21.58 -16.70
CA GLU A 122 -1.37 -22.32 -16.73
C GLU A 122 -1.54 -23.84 -16.59
N ASP A 123 -2.44 -24.30 -15.70
CA ASP A 123 -2.67 -25.74 -15.50
C ASP A 123 -3.41 -26.43 -16.67
N LYS A 124 -4.08 -25.68 -17.54
CA LYS A 124 -4.77 -26.23 -18.71
C LYS A 124 -3.87 -26.33 -19.94
N ALA A 125 -2.82 -25.52 -20.03
CA ALA A 125 -1.91 -25.51 -21.17
C ALA A 125 -0.89 -26.67 -21.13
N ILE A 126 -0.50 -27.15 -19.95
CA ILE A 126 0.52 -28.21 -19.81
C ILE A 126 -0.05 -29.61 -20.12
N ALA A 127 -1.36 -29.83 -19.88
CA ALA A 127 -1.99 -31.13 -20.10
C ALA A 127 -2.30 -31.46 -21.58
N GLU A 128 -2.19 -30.48 -22.49
CA GLU A 128 -2.47 -30.69 -23.93
C GLU A 128 -1.20 -30.87 -24.77
N SER A 129 -0.01 -30.53 -24.24
CA SER A 129 1.27 -30.70 -24.96
C SER A 129 1.92 -32.08 -24.80
N GLU A 130 1.57 -32.87 -23.79
CA GLU A 130 2.21 -34.19 -23.57
C GLU A 130 1.67 -35.34 -24.44
N LYS A 131 0.66 -35.11 -25.30
CA LYS A 131 0.05 -36.19 -26.11
C LYS A 131 0.56 -36.29 -27.56
N ILE A 132 1.45 -35.40 -28.01
CA ILE A 132 1.84 -35.33 -29.44
C ILE A 132 3.25 -35.89 -29.70
N GLU A 133 4.07 -36.20 -28.69
CA GLU A 133 5.48 -36.61 -28.91
C GLU A 133 5.73 -38.12 -29.18
N GLU A 134 4.75 -39.02 -29.05
CA GLU A 134 4.91 -40.42 -29.49
C GLU A 134 4.18 -40.65 -30.83
N THR A 135 4.79 -40.34 -31.98
CA THR A 135 4.61 -41.01 -33.31
C THR A 135 5.14 -40.19 -34.50
N SER A 136 6.41 -39.77 -34.49
CA SER A 136 7.19 -39.37 -35.68
C SER A 136 8.56 -38.95 -35.15
N THR A 137 9.72 -39.45 -35.55
CA THR A 137 10.13 -39.92 -36.87
C THR A 137 11.39 -40.75 -36.67
N ALA A 138 11.34 -42.02 -37.06
CA ALA A 138 12.52 -42.81 -37.35
C ALA A 138 12.74 -42.74 -38.87
N VAL A 139 13.61 -41.85 -39.37
CA VAL A 139 14.37 -42.02 -40.61
C VAL A 139 15.59 -41.09 -40.62
N GLU A 140 16.75 -41.66 -40.98
CA GLU A 140 17.95 -41.03 -41.59
C GLU A 140 19.07 -40.43 -40.72
N GLU A 141 19.95 -41.38 -40.35
CA GLU A 141 21.41 -41.36 -40.27
C GLU A 141 22.12 -40.73 -41.50
N ALA A 142 23.08 -39.80 -41.28
CA ALA A 142 24.39 -39.75 -41.96
C ALA A 142 25.28 -38.54 -41.51
N GLU A 143 26.37 -38.86 -40.80
CA GLU A 143 27.76 -38.34 -40.92
C GLU A 143 28.09 -36.83 -40.76
N SER A 144 29.17 -36.36 -40.09
CA SER A 144 30.26 -36.93 -39.26
C SER A 144 31.03 -35.78 -38.56
N ALA A 145 31.97 -36.17 -37.66
CA ALA A 145 33.14 -35.43 -37.12
C ALA A 145 32.91 -34.41 -35.97
N ASP A 146 33.75 -34.27 -34.94
CA ASP A 146 34.91 -34.96 -34.33
C ASP A 146 35.21 -34.11 -33.05
N GLU A 147 35.04 -34.66 -31.85
CA GLU A 147 36.06 -34.82 -30.78
C GLU A 147 36.59 -33.54 -30.06
N VAL A 148 36.92 -33.73 -28.77
CA VAL A 148 37.96 -33.03 -27.97
C VAL A 148 37.49 -32.04 -26.88
N THR A 149 37.25 -32.62 -25.69
CA THR A 149 37.82 -32.32 -24.34
C THR A 149 37.84 -30.93 -23.69
N GLU A 150 37.49 -30.99 -22.40
CA GLU A 150 38.14 -30.36 -21.24
C GLU A 150 37.89 -28.88 -20.87
N THR A 151 37.19 -28.74 -19.73
CA THR A 151 37.38 -27.72 -18.70
C THR A 151 38.81 -27.81 -18.11
N PRO A 152 39.46 -26.71 -17.69
CA PRO A 152 39.18 -26.18 -16.34
C PRO A 152 39.36 -24.66 -16.13
N SER A 153 38.72 -24.23 -15.04
CA SER A 153 39.12 -23.27 -14.00
C SER A 153 39.98 -22.07 -14.34
N ASP A 154 39.48 -20.88 -13.98
CA ASP A 154 40.33 -19.83 -13.43
C ASP A 154 39.63 -19.14 -12.25
N ASP A 155 40.39 -19.07 -11.17
CA ASP A 155 40.15 -18.45 -9.88
C ASP A 155 39.78 -16.96 -9.98
N ASN A 156 38.83 -16.50 -9.15
CA ASN A 156 38.71 -15.08 -8.85
C ASN A 156 38.72 -14.83 -7.33
N VAL A 157 39.61 -13.92 -6.97
CA VAL A 157 40.12 -13.55 -5.66
C VAL A 157 39.08 -12.71 -4.92
N ASN A 158 38.79 -13.06 -3.68
CA ASN A 158 38.00 -12.24 -2.76
C ASN A 158 38.94 -11.63 -1.72
N GLU A 159 39.03 -10.30 -1.70
CA GLU A 159 39.79 -9.52 -0.72
C GLU A 159 39.04 -9.46 0.62
N GLU A 160 39.70 -9.92 1.69
CA GLU A 160 39.31 -9.66 3.07
C GLU A 160 39.76 -8.27 3.51
N GLY A 161 38.80 -7.39 3.80
CA GLY A 161 39.02 -6.13 4.52
C GLY A 161 38.89 -6.36 6.03
N ALA A 162 40.01 -6.39 6.74
CA ALA A 162 40.07 -6.37 8.20
C ALA A 162 40.35 -4.95 8.72
N SER A 163 39.58 -4.57 9.74
CA SER A 163 39.64 -3.36 10.56
C SER A 163 40.97 -3.16 11.32
N ALA A 164 41.35 -1.92 11.64
CA ALA A 164 41.31 -1.40 13.04
C ALA A 164 42.06 -0.04 13.23
N GLN A 165 41.62 0.68 14.27
CA GLN A 165 42.30 1.72 15.08
C GLN A 165 42.33 3.17 14.57
N GLU A 166 42.27 4.23 15.38
CA GLU A 166 41.83 4.57 16.76
C GLU A 166 42.30 6.04 16.93
N ASP A 167 41.46 6.94 17.47
CA ASP A 167 41.87 8.16 18.21
C ASP A 167 40.57 8.83 18.72
N SER A 168 40.18 8.71 20.00
CA SER A 168 40.69 9.40 21.21
C SER A 168 40.41 10.92 21.22
N GLU A 169 39.37 11.34 21.97
CA GLU A 169 39.43 12.23 23.17
C GLU A 169 39.50 13.73 22.78
N GLU A 170 38.72 14.68 23.31
CA GLU A 170 38.62 15.17 24.69
C GLU A 170 37.54 16.30 24.72
N ALA A 171 36.47 16.19 25.51
CA ALA A 171 36.18 16.87 26.80
C ALA A 171 36.06 18.42 26.79
N GLY A 172 35.07 18.95 27.52
CA GLY A 172 34.93 20.38 27.81
C GLY A 172 33.57 20.81 28.37
N ASP A 173 33.39 20.60 29.69
CA ASP A 173 32.32 21.09 30.58
C ASP A 173 32.02 22.60 30.56
N ALA A 174 30.79 22.97 30.97
CA ALA A 174 30.55 24.07 31.93
C ALA A 174 29.09 24.11 32.47
N GLU A 175 28.96 23.99 33.79
CA GLU A 175 27.82 24.34 34.64
C GLU A 175 27.51 25.87 34.65
N GLY A 176 26.30 26.22 35.12
CA GLY A 176 25.93 27.58 35.60
C GLY A 176 24.41 27.73 35.74
N THR A 177 23.80 27.29 36.85
CA THR A 177 23.38 28.07 38.04
C THR A 177 22.30 29.16 37.83
N ALA A 178 21.14 28.91 38.46
CA ALA A 178 20.16 29.79 39.14
C ALA A 178 19.91 31.23 38.65
N ASP A 179 18.63 31.59 38.47
CA ASP A 179 18.07 32.82 39.05
C ASP A 179 16.54 32.73 39.23
N GLU A 180 16.03 33.57 40.10
CA GLU A 180 14.80 33.54 40.89
C GLU A 180 13.93 34.71 40.45
N GLU A 181 12.61 34.57 40.25
CA GLU A 181 11.68 35.65 40.65
C GLU A 181 10.20 35.24 40.59
N LYS A 182 9.51 35.72 41.61
CA LYS A 182 8.07 35.67 41.85
C LYS A 182 7.34 36.53 40.82
N ASP A 183 6.11 36.16 40.49
CA ASP A 183 5.05 37.17 40.46
C ASP A 183 3.71 36.57 40.90
N SER A 184 3.27 37.05 42.06
CA SER A 184 1.89 37.06 42.49
C SER A 184 1.18 38.23 41.81
N ASN A 185 -0.02 38.03 41.27
CA ASN A 185 -1.03 39.07 41.17
C ASN A 185 -2.39 38.35 41.06
N ASP A 186 -3.15 38.28 42.15
CA ASP A 186 -4.23 39.21 42.53
C ASP A 186 -5.35 39.27 41.47
#